data_AF-B8BU05-F1
#
_entry.id   AF-B8BU05-F1
#
_cell.length_a   1.000
_cell.length_b   1.000
_cell.length_c   1.000
_cell.angle_alpha   90.00
_cell.angle_beta   90.00
_cell.angle_gamma   90.00
#
_symmetry.space_group_name_H-M   'P 1'
#
loop_
_entity.id
_entity.type
_entity.pdbx_description
1 polymer ?
#
loop_
_entity_poly.entity_id
_entity_poly.type
_entity_poly.pdbx_seq_one_letter_code
_entity_poly.pdbx_strand_id
1 'polypeptide(L)'
;MSTSPIHAPADAATTASNATRSPSPRFHTVLREFMTFVHQRSETYPKEHVFPDDELTPITPQHVCDYLSVKAYGKQNAGVYDKLVITPGNVDFQMKAINYFMPHNDMDWNDEAMVGNPVKSAQVKLFMNKVKRAGAAATSGVKVKAKDLILPPETGDESEVNTLLRKMHAQNAQFINIFQTMDSSIKTMNRSIQQMRSILETNNIEIKDEIMSSTPSLPPIDPGTIVEKLKEDEAGVAQALHGLMNENSVHNSLGEVVLSIGIDGYATFISDNGKALDLPEGFELPTCELSEAWKYWFLGFQDYKYQSNENEQEELAPIRPVREMKLSTLPPSLKKKFKDGWRPALQCLSSYVEHMVNIPTSSMNDNILNESLNAAMTVLLDKAPALFEGKNERSKGWKVSTWSRKIREQQLSNKQVEMRRQSMEVEALEDAAVL
;
A
#
# COMPACT_ATOMS: atom_id res chain seq x y z
N MET A 1 43.62 -58.91 42.18
CA MET A 1 44.29 -57.65 42.55
C MET A 1 43.26 -56.55 42.45
N SER A 2 43.10 -55.78 43.54
CA SER A 2 42.87 -54.32 43.61
C SER A 2 42.41 -53.60 42.32
N THR A 3 41.44 -52.69 42.28
CA THR A 3 40.88 -51.81 43.32
C THR A 3 39.71 -51.01 42.73
N SER A 4 38.67 -50.80 43.55
CA SER A 4 37.76 -49.64 43.63
C SER A 4 36.74 -49.33 42.52
N PRO A 5 35.44 -49.54 42.81
CA PRO A 5 34.34 -48.71 42.34
C PRO A 5 33.97 -47.66 43.41
N ILE A 6 33.97 -46.37 43.06
CA ILE A 6 33.62 -45.26 43.97
C ILE A 6 32.34 -44.55 43.48
N HIS A 7 31.41 -44.46 44.44
CA HIS A 7 30.26 -43.55 44.60
C HIS A 7 29.04 -43.60 43.66
N ALA A 8 27.99 -44.22 44.20
CA ALA A 8 26.59 -43.78 44.14
C ALA A 8 26.37 -42.46 44.94
N PRO A 9 25.14 -42.04 45.32
CA PRO A 9 23.79 -42.12 44.74
C PRO A 9 23.11 -40.72 44.73
N ALA A 10 21.85 -40.59 44.29
CA ALA A 10 20.79 -39.89 45.05
C ALA A 10 19.49 -39.74 44.24
N ASP A 11 18.45 -40.29 44.84
CA ASP A 11 17.02 -40.00 44.72
C ASP A 11 16.65 -38.58 44.26
N ALA A 12 15.55 -38.47 43.51
CA ALA A 12 14.33 -37.91 44.09
C ALA A 12 13.17 -37.90 43.07
N ALA A 13 12.03 -38.35 43.60
CA ALA A 13 10.69 -38.17 43.08
C ALA A 13 10.39 -36.76 42.56
N THR A 14 9.49 -36.68 41.57
CA THR A 14 8.24 -35.91 41.58
C THR A 14 7.93 -35.42 40.17
N THR A 15 7.02 -36.10 39.48
CA THR A 15 6.23 -35.44 38.44
C THR A 15 4.76 -35.76 38.68
N ALA A 16 4.23 -35.16 39.75
CA ALA A 16 2.80 -35.10 39.99
C ALA A 16 2.19 -33.92 39.22
N SER A 17 1.07 -34.22 38.57
CA SER A 17 -0.07 -33.35 38.29
C SER A 17 0.14 -32.10 37.41
N ASN A 18 -0.29 -32.20 36.15
CA ASN A 18 -1.09 -31.14 35.55
C ASN A 18 -2.50 -31.67 35.35
N ALA A 19 -3.27 -31.64 36.44
CA ALA A 19 -4.70 -31.87 36.39
C ALA A 19 -5.36 -30.81 35.49
N THR A 20 -6.12 -31.32 34.53
CA THR A 20 -7.07 -30.66 33.63
C THR A 20 -7.91 -29.60 34.36
N ARG A 21 -7.51 -28.32 34.28
CA ARG A 21 -8.44 -27.21 34.49
C ARG A 21 -9.32 -27.10 33.24
N SER A 22 -10.61 -27.34 33.40
CA SER A 22 -11.60 -27.03 32.36
C SER A 22 -11.42 -25.57 31.95
N PRO A 23 -11.36 -25.24 30.65
CA PRO A 23 -11.20 -23.88 30.20
C PRO A 23 -12.34 -23.02 30.72
N SER A 24 -12.04 -21.77 31.11
CA SER A 24 -13.09 -20.83 31.51
C SER A 24 -14.11 -20.73 30.37
N PRO A 25 -15.43 -20.68 30.64
CA PRO A 25 -16.44 -20.48 29.59
C PRO A 25 -16.17 -19.26 28.69
N ARG A 26 -15.44 -18.27 29.23
CA ARG A 26 -14.99 -17.08 28.51
C ARG A 26 -13.97 -17.39 27.41
N PHE A 27 -13.17 -18.46 27.54
CA PHE A 27 -12.20 -18.85 26.52
C PHE A 27 -12.90 -19.33 25.26
N HIS A 28 -13.95 -20.14 25.40
CA HIS A 28 -14.75 -20.57 24.26
C HIS A 28 -15.46 -19.39 23.57
N THR A 29 -15.88 -18.37 24.33
CA THR A 29 -16.44 -17.15 23.73
C THR A 29 -15.40 -16.42 22.89
N VAL A 30 -14.18 -16.25 23.40
CA VAL A 30 -13.08 -15.65 22.64
C VAL A 30 -12.75 -16.46 21.39
N LEU A 31 -12.68 -17.79 21.50
CA LEU A 31 -12.41 -18.65 20.35
C LEU A 31 -13.49 -18.49 19.28
N ARG A 32 -14.77 -18.47 19.65
CA ARG A 32 -15.86 -18.27 18.68
C ARG A 32 -15.80 -16.92 18.00
N GLU A 33 -15.54 -15.85 18.75
CA GLU A 33 -15.36 -14.51 18.18
C GLU A 33 -14.16 -14.48 17.22
N PHE A 34 -13.06 -15.11 17.59
CA PHE A 34 -11.87 -15.22 16.76
C PHE A 34 -12.14 -16.00 15.48
N MET A 35 -12.75 -17.18 15.57
CA MET A 35 -13.04 -18.01 14.39
C MET A 35 -14.10 -17.38 13.48
N THR A 36 -15.09 -16.67 14.03
CA THR A 36 -16.03 -15.85 13.23
C THR A 36 -15.28 -14.77 12.45
N PHE A 37 -14.29 -14.12 13.08
CA PHE A 37 -13.45 -13.13 12.41
C PHE A 37 -12.57 -13.75 11.32
N VAL A 38 -11.88 -14.86 11.60
CA VAL A 38 -11.00 -15.55 10.63
C VAL A 38 -11.78 -16.05 9.42
N HIS A 39 -12.96 -16.63 9.64
CA HIS A 39 -13.83 -17.12 8.56
C HIS A 39 -14.70 -16.01 7.93
N GLN A 40 -14.54 -14.75 8.36
CA GLN A 40 -15.28 -13.59 7.86
C GLN A 40 -16.81 -13.79 7.85
N ARG A 41 -17.34 -14.46 8.88
CA ARG A 41 -18.77 -14.74 9.00
C ARG A 41 -19.50 -13.49 9.51
N SER A 42 -20.71 -13.27 8.99
CA SER A 42 -21.63 -12.23 9.51
C SER A 42 -22.17 -12.57 10.90
N GLU A 43 -22.33 -13.86 11.20
CA GLU A 43 -22.87 -14.36 12.46
C GLU A 43 -21.83 -15.13 13.28
N THR A 44 -21.89 -14.95 14.60
CA THR A 44 -21.06 -15.67 15.56
C THR A 44 -21.43 -17.15 15.62
N TYR A 45 -20.42 -18.01 15.80
CA TYR A 45 -20.66 -19.44 15.98
C TYR A 45 -21.61 -19.76 17.17
N PRO A 46 -22.46 -20.79 17.06
CA PRO A 46 -23.27 -21.28 18.16
C PRO A 46 -22.42 -21.68 19.38
N LYS A 47 -23.00 -21.64 20.58
CA LYS A 47 -22.26 -21.93 21.83
C LYS A 47 -21.78 -23.37 21.90
N GLU A 48 -22.51 -24.26 21.25
CA GLU A 48 -22.33 -25.71 21.19
C GLU A 48 -21.32 -26.12 20.11
N HIS A 49 -20.91 -25.18 19.25
CA HIS A 49 -19.95 -25.48 18.19
C HIS A 49 -18.56 -25.69 18.78
N VAL A 50 -17.96 -26.82 18.42
CA VAL A 50 -16.59 -27.22 18.76
C VAL A 50 -15.78 -27.18 17.47
N PHE A 51 -14.68 -26.46 17.50
CA PHE A 51 -13.77 -26.35 16.35
C PHE A 51 -12.84 -27.57 16.36
N PRO A 52 -12.87 -28.41 15.31
CA PRO A 52 -11.97 -29.54 15.19
C PRO A 52 -10.55 -29.08 14.79
N ASP A 53 -9.56 -29.94 15.02
CA ASP A 53 -8.14 -29.59 14.82
C ASP A 53 -7.81 -29.21 13.37
N ASP A 54 -8.52 -29.76 12.40
CA ASP A 54 -8.41 -29.42 10.97
C ASP A 54 -8.91 -27.99 10.66
N GLU A 55 -9.84 -27.45 11.43
CA GLU A 55 -10.24 -26.03 11.34
C GLU A 55 -9.24 -25.11 12.06
N LEU A 56 -8.52 -25.61 13.06
CA LEU A 56 -7.56 -24.82 13.84
C LEU A 56 -6.14 -24.84 13.26
N THR A 57 -5.77 -25.89 12.53
CA THR A 57 -4.45 -26.05 11.90
C THR A 57 -4.12 -24.96 10.86
N PRO A 58 -5.07 -24.48 10.03
CA PRO A 58 -4.82 -23.40 9.06
C PRO A 58 -4.62 -22.02 9.68
N ILE A 59 -4.75 -21.89 11.02
CA ILE A 59 -4.61 -20.60 11.70
C ILE A 59 -3.15 -20.16 11.70
N THR A 60 -2.90 -18.98 11.14
CA THR A 60 -1.56 -18.38 11.06
C THR A 60 -1.34 -17.32 12.15
N PRO A 61 -0.09 -16.96 12.46
CA PRO A 61 0.23 -15.81 13.31
C PRO A 61 -0.41 -14.49 12.85
N GLN A 62 -0.58 -14.32 11.54
CA GLN A 62 -1.20 -13.13 10.97
C GLN A 62 -2.67 -13.02 11.37
N HIS A 63 -3.43 -14.12 11.31
CA HIS A 63 -4.82 -14.16 11.78
C HIS A 63 -4.94 -13.70 13.24
N VAL A 64 -4.04 -14.19 14.10
CA VAL A 64 -3.99 -13.82 15.52
C VAL A 64 -3.69 -12.32 15.69
N CYS A 65 -2.70 -11.80 14.95
CA CYS A 65 -2.35 -10.38 15.02
C CYS A 65 -3.46 -9.46 14.53
N ASP A 66 -4.14 -9.80 13.44
CA ASP A 66 -5.24 -8.99 12.90
C ASP A 66 -6.43 -8.94 13.85
N TYR A 67 -6.80 -10.08 14.43
CA TYR A 67 -7.85 -10.14 15.43
C TYR A 67 -7.50 -9.32 16.68
N LEU A 68 -6.29 -9.52 17.22
CA LEU A 68 -5.84 -8.77 18.39
C LEU A 68 -5.69 -7.27 18.10
N SER A 69 -5.35 -6.87 16.87
CA SER A 69 -5.32 -5.47 16.43
C SER A 69 -6.71 -4.86 16.45
N VAL A 70 -7.72 -5.56 15.93
CA VAL A 70 -9.12 -5.11 16.00
C VAL A 70 -9.58 -4.98 17.44
N LYS A 71 -9.25 -5.92 18.31
CA LYS A 71 -9.62 -5.83 19.74
C LYS A 71 -8.88 -4.69 20.45
N ALA A 72 -7.58 -4.53 20.20
CA ALA A 72 -6.74 -3.55 20.86
C ALA A 72 -7.02 -2.11 20.41
N TYR A 73 -7.30 -1.89 19.12
CA TYR A 73 -7.35 -0.55 18.50
C TYR A 73 -8.66 -0.25 17.74
N GLY A 74 -9.59 -1.21 17.65
CA GLY A 74 -10.84 -1.06 16.90
C GLY A 74 -10.71 -1.20 15.38
N LYS A 75 -9.50 -1.47 14.86
CA LYS A 75 -9.26 -1.63 13.42
C LYS A 75 -8.10 -2.60 13.14
N GLN A 76 -8.16 -3.22 11.96
CA GLN A 76 -7.04 -4.00 11.42
C GLN A 76 -5.87 -3.05 11.09
N ASN A 77 -4.64 -3.51 11.30
CA ASN A 77 -3.41 -2.75 10.98
C ASN A 77 -3.26 -1.38 11.66
N ALA A 78 -3.36 -1.33 12.99
CA ALA A 78 -3.20 -0.09 13.75
C ALA A 78 -1.78 0.49 13.67
N GLY A 79 -1.72 1.77 13.29
CA GLY A 79 -0.50 2.58 13.21
C GLY A 79 0.04 2.96 14.59
N VAL A 80 1.20 3.60 14.59
CA VAL A 80 1.98 3.93 15.80
C VAL A 80 1.25 4.94 16.72
N TYR A 81 0.28 5.68 16.19
CA TYR A 81 -0.44 6.74 16.92
C TYR A 81 -1.87 6.36 17.31
N ASP A 82 -2.29 5.13 17.01
CA ASP A 82 -3.63 4.70 17.34
C ASP A 82 -3.75 4.42 18.84
N LYS A 83 -4.81 4.98 19.44
CA LYS A 83 -5.08 4.80 20.87
C LYS A 83 -5.66 3.41 21.11
N LEU A 84 -5.29 2.82 22.24
CA LEU A 84 -5.88 1.56 22.68
C LEU A 84 -7.35 1.77 23.07
N VAL A 85 -8.21 0.89 22.57
CA VAL A 85 -9.64 0.81 22.91
C VAL A 85 -9.83 -0.01 24.19
N ILE A 86 -8.99 -1.02 24.41
CA ILE A 86 -9.01 -1.86 25.62
C ILE A 86 -7.64 -1.92 26.29
N THR A 87 -7.63 -2.27 27.58
CA THR A 87 -6.38 -2.37 28.36
C THR A 87 -5.50 -3.52 27.85
N PRO A 88 -4.17 -3.42 27.96
CA PRO A 88 -3.26 -4.51 27.59
C PRO A 88 -3.58 -5.84 28.28
N GLY A 89 -4.06 -5.80 29.53
CA GLY A 89 -4.48 -7.00 30.27
C GLY A 89 -5.64 -7.75 29.61
N ASN A 90 -6.59 -7.02 29.00
CA ASN A 90 -7.67 -7.63 28.24
C ASN A 90 -7.16 -8.25 26.92
N VAL A 91 -6.17 -7.63 26.27
CA VAL A 91 -5.53 -8.22 25.07
C VAL A 91 -4.74 -9.49 25.43
N ASP A 92 -4.00 -9.48 26.54
CA ASP A 92 -3.31 -10.68 27.08
C ASP A 92 -4.31 -11.81 27.37
N PHE A 93 -5.50 -11.50 27.91
CA PHE A 93 -6.54 -12.48 28.14
C PHE A 93 -7.05 -13.12 26.83
N GLN A 94 -7.31 -12.30 25.81
CA GLN A 94 -7.73 -12.78 24.49
C GLN A 94 -6.69 -13.72 23.88
N MET A 95 -5.42 -13.33 23.92
CA MET A 95 -4.30 -14.16 23.44
C MET A 95 -4.21 -15.50 24.19
N LYS A 96 -4.31 -15.49 25.53
CA LYS A 96 -4.29 -16.72 26.35
C LYS A 96 -5.44 -17.66 26.02
N ALA A 97 -6.62 -17.09 25.77
CA ALA A 97 -7.79 -17.87 25.38
C ALA A 97 -7.58 -18.55 24.03
N ILE A 98 -7.05 -17.85 23.03
CA ILE A 98 -6.72 -18.43 21.72
C ILE A 98 -5.66 -19.52 21.87
N ASN A 99 -4.56 -19.23 22.59
CA ASN A 99 -3.45 -20.17 22.81
C ASN A 99 -3.91 -21.52 23.38
N TYR A 100 -4.92 -21.51 24.25
CA TYR A 100 -5.43 -22.72 24.89
C TYR A 100 -5.98 -23.73 23.86
N PHE A 101 -6.55 -23.26 22.76
CA PHE A 101 -7.16 -24.12 21.75
C PHE A 101 -6.26 -24.40 20.56
N MET A 102 -5.14 -23.69 20.41
CA MET A 102 -4.27 -23.90 19.25
C MET A 102 -3.64 -25.31 19.29
N PRO A 103 -3.62 -26.01 18.14
CA PRO A 103 -2.93 -27.30 18.04
C PRO A 103 -1.43 -27.11 18.25
N HIS A 104 -0.74 -28.19 18.61
CA HIS A 104 0.71 -28.21 18.87
C HIS A 104 1.16 -27.20 19.94
N ASN A 105 0.41 -27.09 21.05
CA ASN A 105 0.72 -26.11 22.10
C ASN A 105 2.14 -26.25 22.68
N ASP A 106 2.77 -27.42 22.62
CA ASP A 106 4.15 -27.62 23.10
C ASP A 106 5.22 -27.18 22.10
N MET A 107 4.84 -26.94 20.84
CA MET A 107 5.74 -26.56 19.77
C MET A 107 5.64 -25.04 19.50
N ASP A 108 6.80 -24.37 19.47
CA ASP A 108 6.87 -22.99 18.99
C ASP A 108 6.54 -22.93 17.49
N TRP A 109 6.00 -21.79 17.05
CA TRP A 109 5.68 -21.60 15.64
C TRP A 109 6.94 -21.63 14.77
N ASN A 110 6.95 -22.51 13.78
CA ASN A 110 7.96 -22.56 12.74
C ASN A 110 7.43 -21.82 11.50
N ASP A 111 8.06 -20.68 11.19
CA ASP A 111 7.72 -19.87 10.01
C ASP A 111 7.99 -20.63 8.70
N GLU A 112 9.04 -21.46 8.61
CA GLU A 112 9.41 -22.20 7.39
C GLU A 112 8.38 -23.27 7.04
N ALA A 113 8.02 -24.06 8.05
CA ALA A 113 7.10 -25.17 7.89
C ALA A 113 5.62 -24.74 7.95
N MET A 114 5.34 -23.50 8.40
CA MET A 114 3.99 -23.02 8.72
C MET A 114 3.24 -23.94 9.70
N VAL A 115 3.97 -24.47 10.68
CA VAL A 115 3.49 -25.46 11.66
C VAL A 115 3.90 -25.05 13.07
N GLY A 116 3.09 -25.40 14.06
CA GLY A 116 3.30 -25.12 15.47
C GLY A 116 2.18 -24.24 16.03
N ASN A 117 2.37 -23.69 17.24
CA ASN A 117 1.35 -22.83 17.84
C ASN A 117 1.50 -21.38 17.35
N PRO A 118 0.54 -20.83 16.57
CA PRO A 118 0.66 -19.49 15.97
C PRO A 118 0.76 -18.36 17.00
N VAL A 119 0.25 -18.57 18.22
CA VAL A 119 0.33 -17.59 19.32
C VAL A 119 1.75 -17.48 19.89
N LYS A 120 2.57 -18.53 19.76
CA LYS A 120 3.96 -18.55 20.22
C LYS A 120 4.95 -17.97 19.22
N SER A 121 4.49 -17.55 18.05
CA SER A 121 5.32 -16.91 17.02
C SER A 121 5.99 -15.62 17.51
N ALA A 122 7.16 -15.33 16.93
CA ALA A 122 7.84 -14.07 17.16
C ALA A 122 6.96 -12.86 16.74
N GLN A 123 6.15 -13.01 15.69
CA GLN A 123 5.23 -11.96 15.24
C GLN A 123 4.21 -11.56 16.34
N VAL A 124 3.55 -12.53 16.96
CA VAL A 124 2.57 -12.27 18.03
C VAL A 124 3.25 -11.72 19.28
N LYS A 125 4.44 -12.23 19.65
CA LYS A 125 5.25 -11.69 20.76
C LYS A 125 5.57 -10.21 20.56
N LEU A 126 6.01 -9.82 19.36
CA LEU A 126 6.31 -8.43 19.00
C LEU A 126 5.06 -7.53 19.08
N PHE A 127 3.92 -8.02 18.58
CA PHE A 127 2.64 -7.30 18.66
C PHE A 127 2.24 -7.03 20.12
N MET A 128 2.33 -8.04 20.99
CA MET A 128 1.98 -7.88 22.41
C MET A 128 2.90 -6.90 23.14
N ASN A 129 4.20 -6.89 22.81
CA ASN A 129 5.12 -5.90 23.34
C ASN A 129 4.73 -4.49 22.91
N LYS A 130 4.32 -4.28 21.65
CA LYS A 130 3.81 -2.99 21.17
C LYS A 130 2.59 -2.53 21.96
N VAL A 131 1.61 -3.42 22.19
CA VAL A 131 0.39 -3.12 22.97
C VAL A 131 0.73 -2.75 24.42
N LYS A 132 1.60 -3.51 25.08
CA LYS A 132 2.04 -3.22 26.46
C LYS A 132 2.72 -1.86 26.59
N ARG A 133 3.58 -1.51 25.63
CA ARG A 133 4.25 -0.20 25.58
C ARG A 133 3.27 0.95 25.34
N ALA A 134 2.29 0.76 24.45
CA ALA A 134 1.24 1.75 24.21
C ALA A 134 0.38 1.99 25.47
N GLY A 135 0.06 0.93 26.22
CA GLY A 135 -0.65 1.05 27.50
C GLY A 135 0.16 1.78 28.58
N ALA A 136 1.46 1.49 28.67
CA ALA A 136 2.36 2.19 29.58
C ALA A 136 2.47 3.69 29.24
N ALA A 137 2.63 4.03 27.96
CA ALA A 137 2.68 5.42 27.51
C ALA A 137 1.40 6.21 27.81
N ALA A 138 0.23 5.57 27.73
CA ALA A 138 -1.06 6.18 28.06
C ALA A 138 -1.22 6.46 29.57
N THR A 139 -0.58 5.67 30.43
CA THR A 139 -0.69 5.78 31.90
C THR A 139 0.27 6.83 32.47
N SER A 140 1.46 6.99 31.88
CA SER A 140 2.53 7.83 32.44
C SER A 140 2.46 9.31 32.06
N GLY A 141 1.59 9.73 31.13
CA GLY A 141 1.53 11.13 30.65
C GLY A 141 2.81 11.66 29.99
N VAL A 142 3.85 10.82 29.84
CA VAL A 142 5.14 11.19 29.24
C VAL A 142 5.07 11.01 27.73
N LYS A 143 5.35 12.09 26.97
CA LYS A 143 5.57 12.03 25.52
C LYS A 143 6.82 11.20 25.21
N VAL A 144 6.66 9.90 24.98
CA VAL A 144 7.74 9.01 24.54
C VAL A 144 8.16 9.40 23.11
N LYS A 145 9.46 9.61 22.90
CA LYS A 145 10.00 9.99 21.58
C LYS A 145 9.89 8.77 20.65
N ALA A 146 9.55 8.98 19.38
CA ALA A 146 9.39 7.91 18.38
C ALA A 146 10.63 6.98 18.24
N LYS A 147 11.82 7.49 18.56
CA LYS A 147 13.08 6.73 18.57
C LYS A 147 13.13 5.65 19.67
N ASP A 148 12.40 5.85 20.77
CA ASP A 148 12.39 4.92 21.89
C ASP A 148 11.42 3.77 21.60
N LEU A 149 10.53 3.87 20.59
CA LEU A 149 9.57 2.83 20.20
C LEU A 149 10.16 1.74 19.27
N ILE A 150 11.40 1.91 18.83
CA ILE A 150 12.12 0.96 17.98
C ILE A 150 12.81 -0.06 18.91
N LEU A 151 12.65 -1.35 18.65
CA LEU A 151 13.33 -2.42 19.40
C LEU A 151 14.86 -2.25 19.28
N PRO A 152 15.64 -2.48 20.35
CA PRO A 152 17.06 -2.72 20.19
C PRO A 152 17.26 -4.00 19.35
N PRO A 153 18.29 -4.07 18.48
CA PRO A 153 18.59 -5.28 17.73
C PRO A 153 19.01 -6.38 18.71
N GLU A 154 18.30 -7.50 18.69
CA GLU A 154 18.78 -8.74 19.31
C GLU A 154 20.02 -9.20 18.55
N THR A 155 21.07 -9.50 19.32
CA THR A 155 22.39 -9.88 18.85
C THR A 155 22.40 -11.30 18.27
N GLY A 156 22.99 -11.46 17.09
CA GLY A 156 23.69 -12.69 16.67
C GLY A 156 22.96 -13.59 15.68
N ASP A 157 23.36 -13.51 14.41
CA ASP A 157 23.33 -14.52 13.32
C ASP A 157 22.05 -15.29 12.91
N GLU A 158 20.99 -15.38 13.71
CA GLU A 158 19.70 -15.96 13.25
C GLU A 158 18.78 -14.93 12.56
N SER A 159 19.16 -13.65 12.59
CA SER A 159 18.37 -12.52 12.09
C SER A 159 18.30 -12.48 10.56
N GLU A 160 19.38 -12.83 9.85
CA GLU A 160 19.41 -12.70 8.39
C GLU A 160 18.56 -13.77 7.69
N VAL A 161 18.65 -15.02 8.17
CA VAL A 161 17.84 -16.14 7.66
C VAL A 161 16.37 -15.92 7.95
N ASN A 162 16.00 -15.54 9.18
CA ASN A 162 14.61 -15.23 9.51
C ASN A 162 14.08 -13.99 8.78
N THR A 163 14.93 -13.00 8.51
CA THR A 163 14.56 -11.83 7.69
C THR A 163 14.37 -12.21 6.23
N LEU A 164 15.23 -13.07 5.68
CA LEU A 164 15.12 -13.58 4.32
C LEU A 164 13.89 -14.46 4.16
N LEU A 165 13.61 -15.32 5.13
CA LEU A 165 12.47 -16.20 5.14
C LEU A 165 11.15 -15.40 5.24
N ARG A 166 11.10 -14.36 6.07
CA ARG A 166 9.97 -13.43 6.11
C ARG A 166 9.79 -12.66 4.82
N LYS A 167 10.88 -12.27 4.16
CA LYS A 167 10.83 -11.64 2.83
C LYS A 167 10.30 -12.63 1.78
N MET A 168 10.71 -13.89 1.83
CA MET A 168 10.19 -14.95 0.95
C MET A 168 8.72 -15.25 1.19
N HIS A 169 8.26 -15.39 2.44
CA HIS A 169 6.83 -15.59 2.72
C HIS A 169 5.98 -14.39 2.34
N ALA A 170 6.49 -13.17 2.53
CA ALA A 170 5.84 -11.96 2.05
C ALA A 170 5.76 -11.89 0.52
N GLN A 171 6.81 -12.31 -0.20
CA GLN A 171 6.79 -12.46 -1.66
C GLN A 171 5.79 -13.53 -2.10
N ASN A 172 5.78 -14.71 -1.47
CA ASN A 172 4.84 -15.79 -1.81
C ASN A 172 3.38 -15.39 -1.57
N ALA A 173 3.08 -14.65 -0.49
CA ALA A 173 1.76 -14.10 -0.25
C ALA A 173 1.36 -13.03 -1.29
N GLN A 174 2.32 -12.25 -1.79
CA GLN A 174 2.09 -11.32 -2.91
C GLN A 174 1.83 -12.08 -4.22
N PHE A 175 2.57 -13.15 -4.50
CA PHE A 175 2.31 -14.01 -5.65
C PHE A 175 0.91 -14.63 -5.61
N ILE A 176 0.46 -15.15 -4.47
CA ILE A 176 -0.91 -15.71 -4.33
C ILE A 176 -1.98 -14.64 -4.63
N ASN A 177 -1.82 -13.40 -4.14
CA ASN A 177 -2.75 -12.32 -4.45
C ASN A 177 -2.69 -11.91 -5.93
N ILE A 178 -1.52 -11.91 -6.56
CA ILE A 178 -1.35 -11.66 -8.00
C ILE A 178 -2.07 -12.76 -8.80
N PHE A 179 -1.92 -14.03 -8.43
CA PHE A 179 -2.62 -15.13 -9.09
C PHE A 179 -4.14 -15.06 -8.92
N GLN A 180 -4.65 -14.65 -7.77
CA GLN A 180 -6.08 -14.41 -7.57
C GLN A 180 -6.60 -13.22 -8.39
N THR A 181 -5.77 -12.19 -8.55
CA THR A 181 -6.08 -11.02 -9.38
C THR A 181 -6.04 -11.40 -10.86
N MET A 182 -5.07 -12.21 -11.30
CA MET A 182 -5.01 -12.77 -12.65
C MET A 182 -6.20 -13.69 -12.94
N ASP A 183 -6.61 -14.55 -12.01
CA ASP A 183 -7.81 -15.39 -12.19
C ASP A 183 -9.08 -14.53 -12.33
N SER A 184 -9.17 -13.44 -11.58
CA SER A 184 -10.26 -12.46 -11.71
C SER A 184 -10.22 -11.73 -13.06
N SER A 185 -9.03 -11.35 -13.53
CA SER A 185 -8.82 -10.73 -14.84
C SER A 185 -9.12 -11.70 -15.99
N ILE A 186 -8.71 -12.97 -15.89
CA ILE A 186 -9.01 -14.03 -16.87
C ILE A 186 -10.51 -14.29 -16.93
N LYS A 187 -11.21 -14.33 -15.78
CA LYS A 187 -12.68 -14.41 -15.74
C LYS A 187 -13.35 -13.21 -16.38
N THR A 188 -12.82 -12.01 -16.15
CA THR A 188 -13.34 -10.77 -16.75
C THR A 188 -13.12 -10.75 -18.26
N MET A 189 -11.94 -11.15 -18.72
CA MET A 189 -11.61 -11.28 -20.14
C MET A 189 -12.48 -12.33 -20.83
N ASN A 190 -12.67 -13.50 -20.20
CA ASN A 190 -13.58 -14.52 -20.71
C ASN A 190 -15.02 -14.00 -20.81
N ARG A 191 -15.49 -13.22 -19.83
CA ARG A 191 -16.81 -12.57 -19.91
C ARG A 191 -16.89 -11.58 -21.10
N SER A 192 -15.84 -10.81 -21.34
CA SER A 192 -15.76 -9.87 -22.47
C SER A 192 -15.73 -10.60 -23.83
N ILE A 193 -14.98 -11.70 -23.94
CA ILE A 193 -14.95 -12.55 -25.15
C ILE A 193 -16.33 -13.15 -25.43
N GLN A 194 -17.02 -13.64 -24.40
CA GLN A 194 -18.39 -14.15 -24.56
C GLN A 194 -19.38 -13.05 -24.98
N GLN A 195 -19.22 -11.82 -24.46
CA GLN A 195 -20.01 -10.67 -24.89
C GLN A 195 -19.74 -10.32 -26.36
N MET A 196 -18.48 -10.25 -26.78
CA MET A 196 -18.13 -10.02 -28.19
C MET A 196 -18.70 -11.11 -29.11
N ARG A 197 -18.64 -12.37 -28.69
CA ARG A 197 -19.24 -13.48 -29.43
C ARG A 197 -20.75 -13.32 -29.59
N SER A 198 -21.46 -12.96 -28.53
CA SER A 198 -22.91 -12.71 -28.56
C SER A 198 -23.27 -11.53 -29.48
N ILE A 199 -22.48 -10.45 -29.47
CA ILE A 199 -22.68 -9.30 -30.36
C ILE A 199 -22.47 -9.72 -31.83
N LEU A 200 -21.43 -10.48 -32.13
CA LEU A 200 -21.17 -10.99 -33.49
C LEU A 200 -22.26 -11.94 -33.98
N GLU A 201 -22.76 -12.83 -33.11
CA GLU A 201 -23.88 -13.72 -33.43
C GLU A 201 -25.16 -12.92 -33.70
N THR A 202 -25.42 -11.87 -32.93
CA THR A 202 -26.58 -10.97 -33.14
C THR A 202 -26.47 -10.22 -34.47
N ASN A 203 -25.31 -9.62 -34.76
CA ASN A 203 -25.08 -8.91 -36.02
C ASN A 203 -25.18 -9.85 -37.23
N ASN A 204 -24.68 -11.08 -37.12
CA ASN A 204 -24.80 -12.07 -38.20
C ASN A 204 -26.26 -12.47 -38.46
N ILE A 205 -27.10 -12.51 -37.43
CA ILE A 205 -28.54 -12.75 -37.57
C ILE A 205 -29.19 -11.54 -38.26
N GLU A 206 -28.90 -10.33 -37.80
CA GLU A 206 -29.43 -9.09 -38.39
C GLU A 206 -29.05 -8.94 -39.87
N ILE A 207 -27.78 -9.18 -40.21
CA ILE A 207 -27.30 -9.17 -41.61
C ILE A 207 -28.00 -10.25 -42.44
N LYS A 208 -28.21 -11.45 -41.87
CA LYS A 208 -28.91 -12.53 -42.56
C LYS A 208 -30.37 -12.17 -42.83
N ASP A 209 -31.05 -11.56 -41.88
CA ASP A 209 -32.43 -11.09 -42.02
C ASP A 209 -32.52 -9.91 -43.00
N GLU A 210 -31.54 -9.02 -43.00
CA GLU A 210 -31.43 -7.92 -43.96
C GLU A 210 -31.21 -8.45 -45.40
N ILE A 211 -30.35 -9.44 -45.59
CA ILE A 211 -30.11 -10.11 -46.88
C ILE A 211 -31.36 -10.87 -47.36
N MET A 212 -32.05 -11.57 -46.45
CA MET A 212 -33.31 -12.28 -46.73
C MET A 212 -34.45 -11.33 -47.08
N SER A 213 -34.44 -10.11 -46.55
CA SER A 213 -35.43 -9.07 -46.87
C SER A 213 -35.12 -8.26 -48.13
N SER A 214 -33.85 -8.24 -48.57
CA SER A 214 -33.34 -7.36 -49.64
C SER A 214 -33.05 -8.05 -50.97
N THR A 215 -33.51 -9.28 -51.21
CA THR A 215 -33.23 -10.01 -52.46
C THR A 215 -34.35 -9.87 -53.50
N PRO A 216 -34.20 -9.03 -54.55
CA PRO A 216 -34.83 -9.28 -55.84
C PRO A 216 -33.93 -10.24 -56.65
N SER A 217 -34.55 -11.26 -57.25
CA SER A 217 -33.88 -12.29 -58.05
C SER A 217 -33.04 -11.71 -59.18
N LEU A 218 -31.77 -12.11 -59.33
CA LEU A 218 -30.95 -11.97 -60.55
C LEU A 218 -29.70 -12.90 -60.45
N PRO A 219 -28.95 -13.17 -61.55
CA PRO A 219 -28.62 -14.50 -62.06
C PRO A 219 -27.23 -15.02 -61.60
N PRO A 220 -26.81 -16.26 -61.95
CA PRO A 220 -25.71 -16.93 -61.26
C PRO A 220 -24.34 -16.38 -61.70
N ILE A 221 -23.50 -16.04 -60.72
CA ILE A 221 -22.12 -15.58 -60.91
C ILE A 221 -21.16 -16.73 -60.61
N ASP A 222 -20.18 -16.88 -61.51
CA ASP A 222 -19.17 -17.94 -61.59
C ASP A 222 -18.23 -17.96 -60.35
N PRO A 223 -18.07 -19.11 -59.65
CA PRO A 223 -17.26 -19.24 -58.43
C PRO A 223 -15.75 -18.92 -58.57
N GLY A 224 -15.22 -18.84 -59.79
CA GLY A 224 -13.78 -18.66 -60.04
C GLY A 224 -13.21 -17.32 -59.56
N THR A 225 -13.98 -16.23 -59.63
CA THR A 225 -13.48 -14.87 -59.36
C THR A 225 -13.47 -14.50 -57.87
N ILE A 226 -14.22 -15.21 -57.03
CA ILE A 226 -14.33 -14.93 -55.58
C ILE A 226 -13.12 -15.50 -54.83
N VAL A 227 -12.57 -16.64 -55.28
CA VAL A 227 -11.46 -17.32 -54.61
C VAL A 227 -10.13 -16.59 -54.78
N GLU A 228 -9.92 -15.84 -55.87
CA GLU A 228 -8.71 -15.02 -56.05
C GLU A 228 -8.71 -13.77 -55.16
N LYS A 229 -9.85 -13.08 -55.02
CA LYS A 229 -9.94 -11.90 -54.13
C LYS A 229 -9.80 -12.24 -52.65
N LEU A 230 -10.32 -13.40 -52.21
CA LEU A 230 -10.19 -13.84 -50.82
C LEU A 230 -8.75 -14.20 -50.43
N LYS A 231 -7.89 -14.61 -51.39
CA LYS A 231 -6.48 -14.93 -51.11
C LYS A 231 -5.59 -13.70 -50.97
N GLU A 232 -5.91 -12.60 -51.65
CA GLU A 232 -5.16 -11.33 -51.49
C GLU A 232 -5.45 -10.66 -50.14
N ASP A 233 -6.69 -10.74 -49.65
CA ASP A 233 -7.07 -10.16 -48.35
C ASP A 233 -6.54 -10.97 -47.15
N GLU A 234 -6.42 -12.30 -47.27
CA GLU A 234 -5.84 -13.16 -46.23
C GLU A 234 -4.33 -12.87 -46.00
N ALA A 235 -3.60 -12.56 -47.09
CA ALA A 235 -2.19 -12.19 -47.02
C ALA A 235 -1.98 -10.84 -46.33
N GLY A 236 -2.84 -9.85 -46.60
CA GLY A 236 -2.78 -8.54 -45.95
C GLY A 236 -3.10 -8.59 -44.45
N VAL A 237 -4.07 -9.41 -44.05
CA VAL A 237 -4.44 -9.61 -42.64
C VAL A 237 -3.35 -10.37 -41.88
N ALA A 238 -2.75 -11.41 -42.48
CA ALA A 238 -1.63 -12.13 -41.88
C ALA A 238 -0.39 -11.25 -41.69
N GLN A 239 -0.10 -10.34 -42.64
CA GLN A 239 1.02 -9.41 -42.55
C GLN A 239 0.80 -8.30 -41.49
N ALA A 240 -0.44 -7.84 -41.33
CA ALA A 240 -0.82 -6.92 -40.26
C ALA A 240 -0.78 -7.57 -38.86
N LEU A 241 -1.18 -8.84 -38.74
CA LEU A 241 -1.06 -9.62 -37.51
C LEU A 241 0.40 -9.93 -37.15
N HIS A 242 1.25 -10.20 -38.15
CA HIS A 242 2.67 -10.43 -37.92
C HIS A 242 3.43 -9.14 -37.52
N GLY A 243 2.94 -7.97 -37.92
CA GLY A 243 3.44 -6.66 -37.44
C GLY A 243 3.05 -6.39 -35.98
N LEU A 244 1.81 -6.72 -35.58
CA LEU A 244 1.31 -6.54 -34.21
C LEU A 244 1.94 -7.51 -33.19
N MET A 245 2.35 -8.71 -33.63
CA MET A 245 3.01 -9.69 -32.75
C MET A 245 4.52 -9.43 -32.57
N ASN A 246 5.15 -8.61 -33.42
CA ASN A 246 6.58 -8.31 -33.32
C ASN A 246 6.91 -7.08 -32.45
N GLU A 247 5.96 -6.18 -32.20
CA GLU A 247 6.17 -5.02 -31.29
C GLU A 247 5.79 -5.33 -29.82
N ASN A 248 5.27 -6.52 -29.55
CA ASN A 248 5.02 -7.03 -28.18
C ASN A 248 5.84 -8.29 -27.91
N SER A 249 7.09 -8.34 -28.39
CA SER A 249 8.05 -9.31 -27.86
C SER A 249 8.37 -8.94 -26.41
N VAL A 250 7.51 -9.39 -25.51
CA VAL A 250 7.79 -9.52 -24.09
C VAL A 250 8.94 -10.51 -23.99
N HIS A 251 10.17 -10.02 -24.04
CA HIS A 251 11.28 -10.75 -23.48
C HIS A 251 11.01 -10.84 -21.97
N ASN A 252 10.46 -11.97 -21.54
CA ASN A 252 10.45 -12.36 -20.14
C ASN A 252 11.91 -12.61 -19.72
N SER A 253 12.58 -11.53 -19.36
CA SER A 253 13.88 -11.50 -18.70
C SER A 253 13.63 -10.94 -17.30
N LEU A 254 13.80 -11.78 -16.27
CA LEU A 254 13.69 -11.38 -14.88
C LEU A 254 14.72 -10.27 -14.57
N GLY A 255 14.25 -9.02 -14.47
CA GLY A 255 15.07 -7.87 -14.04
C GLY A 255 14.78 -6.53 -14.72
N GLU A 256 13.79 -6.45 -15.60
CA GLU A 256 13.62 -5.29 -16.50
C GLU A 256 12.66 -4.22 -15.95
N VAL A 257 13.15 -2.99 -15.78
CA VAL A 257 12.32 -1.78 -15.61
C VAL A 257 11.67 -1.51 -16.96
N VAL A 258 10.45 -2.02 -17.16
CA VAL A 258 9.70 -1.78 -18.39
C VAL A 258 9.37 -0.29 -18.51
N LEU A 259 10.06 0.39 -19.41
CA LEU A 259 9.74 1.73 -19.87
C LEU A 259 8.52 1.64 -20.80
N SER A 260 7.35 2.00 -20.30
CA SER A 260 6.24 2.38 -21.19
C SER A 260 6.17 3.90 -21.24
N ILE A 261 6.46 4.49 -22.41
CA ILE A 261 6.07 5.86 -22.69
C ILE A 261 4.54 5.83 -22.84
N GLY A 262 3.84 6.41 -21.86
CA GLY A 262 2.39 6.50 -21.91
C GLY A 262 1.95 7.37 -23.10
N ILE A 263 0.66 7.24 -23.47
CA ILE A 263 0.01 8.14 -24.45
C ILE A 263 0.11 9.63 -24.06
N ASP A 264 0.43 9.92 -22.80
CA ASP A 264 0.67 11.25 -22.23
C ASP A 264 2.09 11.78 -22.45
N GLY A 265 2.98 10.99 -23.08
CA GLY A 265 4.37 11.35 -23.36
C GLY A 265 5.31 11.19 -22.17
N TYR A 266 4.85 10.60 -21.07
CA TYR A 266 5.64 10.41 -19.86
C TYR A 266 5.96 8.94 -19.59
N ALA A 267 7.13 8.70 -19.00
CA ALA A 267 7.54 7.38 -18.59
C ALA A 267 6.71 6.90 -17.38
N THR A 268 6.29 5.64 -17.43
CA THR A 268 5.82 4.88 -16.26
C THR A 268 6.86 3.84 -15.92
N PHE A 269 7.23 3.77 -14.64
CA PHE A 269 8.26 2.84 -14.14
C PHE A 269 7.60 1.65 -13.46
N ILE A 270 8.25 0.49 -13.50
CA ILE A 270 7.76 -0.70 -12.80
C ILE A 270 8.78 -1.04 -11.69
N SER A 271 8.32 -1.14 -10.44
CA SER A 271 9.18 -1.65 -9.35
C SER A 271 9.35 -3.16 -9.42
N ASP A 272 10.34 -3.68 -8.68
CA ASP A 272 10.67 -5.11 -8.57
C ASP A 272 9.46 -6.02 -8.23
N ASN A 273 8.42 -5.46 -7.62
CA ASN A 273 7.16 -6.15 -7.28
C ASN A 273 6.06 -6.03 -8.37
N GLY A 274 6.39 -5.58 -9.58
CA GLY A 274 5.47 -5.42 -10.70
C GLY A 274 4.52 -4.21 -10.59
N LYS A 275 4.73 -3.31 -9.63
CA LYS A 275 3.86 -2.15 -9.43
C LYS A 275 4.29 -0.96 -10.29
N ALA A 276 3.32 -0.32 -10.94
CA ALA A 276 3.53 0.94 -11.64
C ALA A 276 3.83 2.10 -10.67
N LEU A 277 4.91 2.83 -10.95
CA LEU A 277 5.42 3.96 -10.21
C LEU A 277 5.57 5.19 -11.12
N ASP A 278 5.33 6.37 -10.56
CA ASP A 278 5.53 7.65 -11.26
C ASP A 278 7.00 8.10 -11.28
N LEU A 279 7.84 7.49 -10.45
CA LEU A 279 9.28 7.75 -10.32
C LEU A 279 10.03 6.42 -10.26
N PRO A 280 11.23 6.32 -10.86
CA PRO A 280 12.02 5.10 -10.78
C PRO A 280 12.50 4.84 -9.35
N GLU A 281 12.75 3.58 -9.04
CA GLU A 281 13.43 3.22 -7.79
C GLU A 281 14.83 3.85 -7.75
N GLY A 282 15.25 4.32 -6.58
CA GLY A 282 16.53 5.03 -6.41
C GLY A 282 16.52 6.50 -6.85
N PHE A 283 15.46 7.01 -7.50
CA PHE A 283 15.36 8.43 -7.83
C PHE A 283 15.46 9.30 -6.57
N GLU A 284 16.17 10.43 -6.69
CA GLU A 284 16.27 11.42 -5.63
C GLU A 284 15.64 12.74 -6.07
N LEU A 285 14.69 13.24 -5.28
CA LEU A 285 14.18 14.59 -5.48
C LEU A 285 15.31 15.61 -5.28
N PRO A 286 15.50 16.56 -6.23
CA PRO A 286 16.59 17.51 -6.13
C PRO A 286 16.44 18.40 -4.91
N THR A 287 17.57 18.88 -4.41
CA THR A 287 17.56 19.89 -3.35
C THR A 287 17.62 21.28 -3.98
N CYS A 288 16.46 21.80 -4.37
CA CYS A 288 16.34 23.03 -5.13
C CYS A 288 15.59 24.16 -4.40
N GLU A 289 15.68 25.35 -4.99
CA GLU A 289 14.88 26.52 -4.60
C GLU A 289 13.40 26.35 -5.00
N LEU A 290 12.54 27.18 -4.43
CA LEU A 290 11.10 27.11 -4.67
C LEU A 290 10.74 27.34 -6.15
N SER A 291 11.44 28.23 -6.85
CA SER A 291 11.22 28.53 -8.26
C SER A 291 11.46 27.33 -9.18
N GLU A 292 12.56 26.61 -8.95
CA GLU A 292 12.89 25.40 -9.70
C GLU A 292 11.93 24.25 -9.35
N ALA A 293 11.59 24.08 -8.07
CA ALA A 293 10.55 23.13 -7.65
C ALA A 293 9.18 23.43 -8.27
N TRP A 294 8.86 24.70 -8.50
CA TRP A 294 7.63 25.14 -9.18
C TRP A 294 7.62 24.73 -10.65
N LYS A 295 8.77 24.79 -11.33
CA LYS A 295 8.89 24.25 -12.70
C LYS A 295 8.59 22.75 -12.72
N TYR A 296 9.20 21.96 -11.83
CA TYR A 296 8.94 20.52 -11.74
C TYR A 296 7.50 20.17 -11.34
N TRP A 297 6.86 21.02 -10.53
CA TRP A 297 5.43 20.88 -10.19
C TRP A 297 4.54 20.87 -11.42
N PHE A 298 4.90 21.69 -12.42
CA PHE A 298 4.09 21.90 -13.60
C PHE A 298 4.54 21.12 -14.84
N LEU A 299 5.84 21.00 -15.05
CA LEU A 299 6.42 20.36 -16.22
C LEU A 299 6.88 18.92 -15.94
N GLY A 300 7.18 18.57 -14.69
CA GLY A 300 7.86 17.30 -14.38
C GLY A 300 9.35 17.35 -14.74
N PHE A 301 10.02 16.19 -14.78
CA PHE A 301 11.45 16.10 -15.14
C PHE A 301 11.59 15.67 -16.60
N GLN A 302 11.51 16.65 -17.50
CA GLN A 302 11.53 16.44 -18.94
C GLN A 302 12.85 15.84 -19.44
N ASP A 303 13.97 16.29 -18.87
CA ASP A 303 15.32 15.87 -19.26
C ASP A 303 15.80 14.64 -18.47
N TYR A 304 14.90 13.95 -17.77
CA TYR A 304 15.29 12.77 -17.02
C TYR A 304 15.71 11.66 -17.99
N LYS A 305 16.88 11.09 -17.74
CA LYS A 305 17.42 9.97 -18.49
C LYS A 305 17.58 8.77 -17.58
N TYR A 306 17.25 7.61 -18.11
CA TYR A 306 17.41 6.33 -17.46
C TYR A 306 18.56 5.56 -18.12
N GLN A 307 19.37 4.88 -17.30
CA GLN A 307 20.41 3.99 -17.79
C GLN A 307 19.87 2.57 -17.74
N SER A 308 19.64 1.97 -18.92
CA SER A 308 19.28 0.56 -19.01
C SER A 308 20.50 -0.32 -18.73
N ASN A 309 20.28 -1.40 -17.98
CA ASN A 309 21.33 -2.36 -17.64
C ASN A 309 21.88 -3.12 -18.87
N GLU A 310 21.18 -3.12 -20.01
CA GLU A 310 21.53 -3.94 -21.16
C GLU A 310 22.46 -3.26 -22.17
N ASN A 311 22.36 -1.93 -22.33
CA ASN A 311 23.03 -1.22 -23.43
C ASN A 311 24.02 -0.14 -22.97
N GLU A 312 24.16 0.12 -21.66
CA GLU A 312 24.89 1.27 -21.08
C GLU A 312 24.52 2.65 -21.69
N GLN A 313 23.45 2.69 -22.48
CA GLN A 313 23.02 3.86 -23.23
C GLN A 313 21.96 4.60 -22.42
N GLU A 314 22.13 5.91 -22.30
CA GLU A 314 21.13 6.77 -21.66
C GLU A 314 19.93 6.94 -22.57
N GLU A 315 18.76 6.50 -22.11
CA GLU A 315 17.49 6.70 -22.78
C GLU A 315 16.70 7.83 -22.11
N LEU A 316 16.03 8.66 -22.91
CA LEU A 316 15.20 9.74 -22.40
C LEU A 316 13.91 9.14 -21.82
N ALA A 317 13.63 9.42 -20.54
CA ALA A 317 12.48 8.91 -19.82
C ALA A 317 11.78 10.05 -19.06
N PRO A 318 11.05 10.95 -19.76
CA PRO A 318 10.46 12.13 -19.14
C PRO A 318 9.53 11.76 -17.98
N ILE A 319 9.75 12.38 -16.82
CA ILE A 319 8.91 12.15 -15.64
C ILE A 319 7.77 13.16 -15.64
N ARG A 320 6.55 12.67 -15.38
CA ARG A 320 5.32 13.47 -15.31
C ARG A 320 5.37 14.63 -14.31
N PRO A 321 4.45 15.61 -14.43
CA PRO A 321 4.39 16.72 -13.50
C PRO A 321 4.19 16.27 -12.06
N VAL A 322 4.95 16.85 -11.14
CA VAL A 322 4.96 16.43 -9.73
C VAL A 322 3.59 16.62 -9.06
N ARG A 323 2.75 17.54 -9.56
CA ARG A 323 1.38 17.76 -9.07
C ARG A 323 0.44 16.56 -9.28
N GLU A 324 0.72 15.73 -10.30
CA GLU A 324 -0.12 14.60 -10.71
C GLU A 324 0.25 13.31 -9.95
N MET A 325 1.40 13.31 -9.28
CA MET A 325 1.93 12.16 -8.56
C MET A 325 1.12 11.86 -7.29
N LYS A 326 0.82 10.58 -7.06
CA LYS A 326 0.12 10.11 -5.86
C LYS A 326 1.11 9.51 -4.87
N LEU A 327 0.86 9.67 -3.56
CA LEU A 327 1.71 9.03 -2.53
C LEU A 327 1.72 7.50 -2.63
N SER A 328 0.71 6.89 -3.26
CA SER A 328 0.63 5.46 -3.50
C SER A 328 1.56 4.99 -4.62
N THR A 329 1.84 5.83 -5.62
CA THR A 329 2.64 5.54 -6.82
C THR A 329 4.10 5.97 -6.69
N LEU A 330 4.49 6.54 -5.55
CA LEU A 330 5.88 6.89 -5.27
C LEU A 330 6.66 5.75 -4.58
N PRO A 331 7.96 5.60 -4.86
CA PRO A 331 8.86 4.75 -4.08
C PRO A 331 8.81 5.05 -2.58
N PRO A 332 8.89 4.03 -1.69
CA PRO A 332 8.81 4.23 -0.23
C PRO A 332 9.84 5.23 0.33
N SER A 333 11.06 5.22 -0.22
CA SER A 333 12.15 6.14 0.13
C SER A 333 11.80 7.61 -0.13
N LEU A 334 11.02 7.88 -1.18
CA LEU A 334 10.65 9.23 -1.60
C LEU A 334 9.38 9.76 -0.96
N LYS A 335 8.47 8.88 -0.49
CA LYS A 335 7.17 9.30 0.08
C LYS A 335 7.31 10.37 1.15
N LYS A 336 8.28 10.20 2.07
CA LYS A 336 8.51 11.17 3.15
C LYS A 336 9.08 12.48 2.63
N LYS A 337 10.12 12.43 1.78
CA LYS A 337 10.74 13.62 1.16
C LYS A 337 9.70 14.43 0.39
N PHE A 338 8.84 13.77 -0.37
CA PHE A 338 7.77 14.43 -1.11
C PHE A 338 6.67 14.99 -0.19
N LYS A 339 6.09 14.16 0.69
CA LYS A 339 4.98 14.52 1.58
C LYS A 339 5.32 15.70 2.50
N ASP A 340 6.53 15.71 3.05
CA ASP A 340 6.95 16.68 4.05
C ASP A 340 7.77 17.84 3.48
N GLY A 341 8.54 17.57 2.43
CA GLY A 341 9.54 18.52 1.89
C GLY A 341 9.09 19.27 0.65
N TRP A 342 8.15 18.76 -0.14
CA TRP A 342 7.78 19.40 -1.41
C TRP A 342 6.31 19.77 -1.43
N ARG A 343 5.45 18.78 -1.16
CA ARG A 343 4.00 18.89 -1.34
C ARG A 343 3.36 20.06 -0.59
N PRO A 344 3.67 20.36 0.70
CA PRO A 344 2.95 21.39 1.44
C PRO A 344 3.10 22.79 0.84
N ALA A 345 4.30 23.18 0.41
CA ALA A 345 4.52 24.49 -0.20
C ALA A 345 3.87 24.58 -1.58
N LEU A 346 4.15 23.60 -2.44
CA LEU A 346 3.70 23.62 -3.83
C LEU A 346 2.18 23.51 -3.93
N GLN A 347 1.54 22.66 -3.10
CA GLN A 347 0.09 22.54 -3.06
C GLN A 347 -0.58 23.81 -2.51
N CYS A 348 0.02 24.48 -1.51
CA CYS A 348 -0.46 25.75 -0.98
C CYS A 348 -0.44 26.84 -2.06
N LEU A 349 0.70 27.02 -2.73
CA LEU A 349 0.85 28.02 -3.79
C LEU A 349 -0.05 27.71 -4.99
N SER A 350 -0.18 26.44 -5.38
CA SER A 350 -1.04 26.01 -6.48
C SER A 350 -2.51 26.33 -6.23
N SER A 351 -2.96 26.31 -4.97
CA SER A 351 -4.32 26.69 -4.61
C SER A 351 -4.62 28.19 -4.81
N TYR A 352 -3.59 29.04 -4.91
CA TYR A 352 -3.76 30.47 -5.17
C TYR A 352 -3.80 30.80 -6.67
N VAL A 353 -3.38 29.86 -7.52
CA VAL A 353 -3.36 30.01 -8.97
C VAL A 353 -4.07 28.84 -9.65
N GLU A 354 -5.25 28.48 -9.16
CA GLU A 354 -6.01 27.31 -9.64
C GLU A 354 -6.30 27.35 -11.15
N HIS A 355 -6.48 28.56 -11.71
CA HIS A 355 -6.65 28.75 -13.16
C HIS A 355 -5.44 28.28 -13.99
N MET A 356 -4.23 28.23 -13.42
CA MET A 356 -3.03 27.70 -14.08
C MET A 356 -3.05 26.18 -14.19
N VAL A 357 -3.80 25.48 -13.36
CA VAL A 357 -3.84 24.00 -13.34
C VAL A 357 -4.44 23.45 -14.64
N ASN A 358 -5.25 24.24 -15.34
CA ASN A 358 -5.91 23.84 -16.58
C ASN A 358 -5.10 24.17 -17.84
N ILE A 359 -3.93 24.82 -17.71
CA ILE A 359 -3.08 25.15 -18.86
C ILE A 359 -2.33 23.88 -19.29
N PRO A 360 -2.39 23.49 -20.59
CA PRO A 360 -1.62 22.36 -21.10
C PRO A 360 -0.12 22.53 -20.86
N THR A 361 0.57 21.46 -20.48
CA THR A 361 2.03 21.48 -20.24
C THR A 361 2.82 21.97 -21.46
N SER A 362 2.35 21.67 -22.68
CA SER A 362 2.94 22.13 -23.94
C SER A 362 2.89 23.66 -24.14
N SER A 363 2.01 24.36 -23.44
CA SER A 363 1.85 25.81 -23.50
C SER A 363 2.56 26.53 -22.34
N MET A 364 3.14 25.80 -21.40
CA MET A 364 3.88 26.37 -20.28
C MET A 364 5.30 26.74 -20.69
N ASN A 365 5.65 28.01 -20.48
CA ASN A 365 6.99 28.53 -20.66
C ASN A 365 7.49 29.18 -19.36
N ASP A 366 8.78 29.52 -19.33
CA ASP A 366 9.42 30.11 -18.14
C ASP A 366 8.76 31.42 -17.68
N ASN A 367 8.24 32.24 -18.60
CA ASN A 367 7.56 33.48 -18.25
C ASN A 367 6.26 33.21 -17.49
N ILE A 368 5.42 32.31 -18.01
CA ILE A 368 4.15 31.91 -17.36
C ILE A 368 4.43 31.29 -15.98
N LEU A 369 5.46 30.45 -15.86
CA LEU A 369 5.83 29.83 -14.59
C LEU A 369 6.33 30.86 -13.57
N ASN A 370 7.12 31.84 -14.00
CA ASN A 370 7.60 32.90 -13.11
C ASN A 370 6.48 33.86 -12.70
N GLU A 371 5.61 34.26 -13.63
CA GLU A 371 4.45 35.12 -13.36
C GLU A 371 3.47 34.45 -12.39
N SER A 372 3.17 33.17 -12.61
CA SER A 372 2.28 32.41 -11.72
C SER A 372 2.87 32.21 -10.33
N LEU A 373 4.17 31.96 -10.22
CA LEU A 373 4.84 31.87 -8.92
C LEU A 373 4.80 33.22 -8.20
N ASN A 374 5.10 34.31 -8.89
CA ASN A 374 5.05 35.65 -8.31
C ASN A 374 3.62 35.98 -7.82
N ALA A 375 2.60 35.70 -8.61
CA ALA A 375 1.21 35.88 -8.21
C ALA A 375 0.85 35.06 -6.97
N ALA A 376 1.22 33.78 -6.93
CA ALA A 376 1.00 32.91 -5.77
C ALA A 376 1.75 33.41 -4.53
N MET A 377 2.98 33.91 -4.69
CA MET A 377 3.79 34.47 -3.61
C MET A 377 3.24 35.78 -3.07
N THR A 378 2.65 36.64 -3.92
CA THR A 378 1.95 37.85 -3.48
C THR A 378 0.75 37.51 -2.60
N VAL A 379 -0.05 36.51 -3.00
CA VAL A 379 -1.18 36.03 -2.18
C VAL A 379 -0.68 35.40 -0.87
N LEU A 380 0.44 34.67 -0.90
CA LEU A 380 1.03 34.10 0.31
C LEU A 380 1.53 35.18 1.27
N LEU A 381 2.13 36.26 0.76
CA LEU A 381 2.58 37.40 1.55
C LEU A 381 1.41 38.08 2.26
N ASP A 382 0.30 38.31 1.55
CA ASP A 382 -0.93 38.89 2.12
C ASP A 382 -1.52 38.00 3.23
N LYS A 383 -1.64 36.69 2.98
CA LYS A 383 -2.23 35.74 3.93
C LYS A 383 -1.32 35.37 5.11
N ALA A 384 -0.01 35.51 4.95
CA ALA A 384 0.97 35.05 5.93
C ALA A 384 2.23 35.95 5.98
N PRO A 385 2.09 37.24 6.37
CA PRO A 385 3.19 38.20 6.38
C PRO A 385 4.34 37.78 7.30
N ALA A 386 4.05 37.05 8.38
CA ALA A 386 5.04 36.50 9.31
C ALA A 386 6.07 35.56 8.65
N LEU A 387 5.76 34.99 7.47
CA LEU A 387 6.71 34.19 6.69
C LEU A 387 7.79 35.03 5.99
N PHE A 388 7.65 36.36 5.97
CA PHE A 388 8.53 37.29 5.26
C PHE A 388 9.19 38.33 6.16
N GLU A 389 8.80 38.40 7.44
CA GLU A 389 9.28 39.41 8.38
C GLU A 389 10.36 38.88 9.35
N GLY A 390 11.15 39.81 9.91
CA GLY A 390 12.14 39.54 10.95
C GLY A 390 13.19 38.51 10.55
N LYS A 391 13.28 37.39 11.27
CA LYS A 391 14.27 36.32 10.96
C LYS A 391 14.03 35.66 9.59
N ASN A 392 12.91 35.96 8.92
CA ASN A 392 12.53 35.38 7.64
C ASN A 392 12.69 36.33 6.45
N GLU A 393 13.31 37.50 6.60
CA GLU A 393 13.50 38.50 5.52
C GLU A 393 14.22 37.94 4.26
N ARG A 394 15.02 36.88 4.43
CA ARG A 394 15.71 36.18 3.33
C ARG A 394 14.94 34.96 2.80
N SER A 395 13.63 34.90 3.00
CA SER A 395 12.79 33.75 2.63
C SER A 395 12.82 33.42 1.13
N LYS A 396 13.09 34.41 0.27
CA LYS A 396 13.22 34.21 -1.19
C LYS A 396 14.28 33.16 -1.57
N GLY A 397 15.36 33.02 -0.80
CA GLY A 397 16.41 32.01 -1.03
C GLY A 397 16.18 30.68 -0.30
N TRP A 398 14.99 30.45 0.27
CA TRP A 398 14.71 29.19 0.92
C TRP A 398 14.50 28.04 -0.07
N LYS A 399 15.07 26.89 0.27
CA LYS A 399 14.77 25.61 -0.38
C LYS A 399 13.30 25.26 -0.22
N VAL A 400 12.75 24.51 -1.18
CA VAL A 400 11.34 24.06 -1.16
C VAL A 400 10.97 23.31 0.14
N SER A 401 11.93 22.57 0.71
CA SER A 401 11.76 21.87 2.01
C SER A 401 11.59 22.81 3.19
N THR A 402 12.34 23.91 3.21
CA THR A 402 12.21 24.96 4.22
C THR A 402 10.86 25.65 4.08
N TRP A 403 10.45 26.01 2.86
CA TRP A 403 9.11 26.55 2.59
C TRP A 403 8.00 25.62 3.06
N SER A 404 8.08 24.33 2.74
CA SER A 404 7.09 23.33 3.14
C SER A 404 7.00 23.17 4.65
N ARG A 405 8.12 23.27 5.37
CA ARG A 405 8.13 23.27 6.83
C ARG A 405 7.45 24.52 7.39
N LYS A 406 7.83 25.70 6.89
CA LYS A 406 7.36 27.00 7.37
C LYS A 406 5.87 27.22 7.12
N ILE A 407 5.37 26.85 5.95
CA ILE A 407 3.94 26.90 5.63
C ILE A 407 3.14 25.98 6.57
N ARG A 408 3.63 24.77 6.87
CA ARG A 408 2.96 23.88 7.83
C ARG A 408 2.96 24.44 9.25
N GLU A 409 4.09 25.00 9.71
CA GLU A 409 4.18 25.68 11.00
C GLU A 409 3.13 26.81 11.09
N GLN A 410 3.00 27.62 10.03
CA GLN A 410 2.02 28.70 9.95
C GLN A 410 0.57 28.19 9.96
N GLN A 411 0.26 27.19 9.15
CA GLN A 411 -1.09 26.60 9.08
C GLN A 411 -1.50 25.97 10.42
N LEU A 412 -0.57 25.32 11.12
CA LEU A 412 -0.81 24.76 12.45
C LEU A 412 -1.08 25.89 13.47
N SER A 413 -0.30 26.97 13.41
CA SER A 413 -0.50 28.16 14.26
C SER A 413 -1.89 28.76 14.04
N ASN A 414 -2.27 29.01 12.79
CA ASN A 414 -3.59 29.56 12.45
C ASN A 414 -4.72 28.65 12.95
N LYS A 415 -4.58 27.33 12.80
CA LYS A 415 -5.56 26.36 13.30
C LYS A 415 -5.70 26.38 14.82
N GLN A 416 -4.59 26.56 15.55
CA GLN A 416 -4.62 26.67 17.00
C GLN A 416 -5.31 27.95 17.49
N VAL A 417 -5.05 29.07 16.81
CA VAL A 417 -5.73 30.35 17.09
C VAL A 417 -7.23 30.22 16.85
N GLU A 418 -7.64 29.61 15.73
CA GLU A 418 -9.04 29.40 15.40
C GLU A 418 -9.76 28.51 16.43
N MET A 419 -9.14 27.40 16.84
CA MET A 419 -9.71 26.54 17.89
C MET A 419 -9.90 27.26 19.22
N ARG A 420 -8.95 28.14 19.60
CA ARG A 420 -9.07 28.96 20.82
C ARG A 420 -10.22 29.95 20.72
N ARG A 421 -10.36 30.62 19.56
CA ARG A 421 -11.45 31.55 19.31
C ARG A 421 -12.81 30.85 19.42
N GLN A 422 -12.96 29.69 18.79
CA GLN A 422 -14.19 28.89 18.86
C GLN A 422 -14.50 28.45 20.30
N SER A 423 -13.48 28.09 21.08
CA SER A 423 -13.67 27.73 22.50
C SER A 423 -14.18 28.91 23.33
N MET A 424 -13.66 30.11 23.10
CA MET A 424 -14.13 31.33 23.77
C MET A 424 -15.55 31.74 23.34
N GLU A 425 -15.91 31.56 22.07
CA GLU A 425 -17.28 31.84 21.60
C GLU A 425 -18.31 30.88 22.22
N VAL A 426 -17.94 29.60 22.44
CA VAL A 426 -18.79 28.64 23.15
C VAL A 426 -18.95 29.01 24.62
N GLU A 427 -17.85 29.34 25.31
CA GLU A 427 -17.88 29.77 26.71
C GLU A 427 -18.76 31.02 26.91
N ALA A 428 -18.64 32.01 26.01
CA ALA A 428 -19.47 33.22 26.06
C ALA A 428 -20.97 32.96 25.80
N LEU A 429 -21.31 31.95 24.98
CA LEU A 429 -22.70 31.55 24.74
C LEU A 429 -23.28 30.76 25.91
N GLU A 430 -22.47 29.94 26.58
CA GLU A 430 -22.87 29.23 27.80
C GLU A 430 -23.12 30.21 28.96
N ASP A 431 -22.23 31.19 29.15
CA ASP A 431 -22.40 32.24 30.16
C ASP A 431 -23.64 33.12 29.91
N ALA A 432 -23.94 33.40 28.64
CA ALA A 432 -25.13 34.17 28.25
C ALA A 432 -26.44 33.39 28.40
N ALA A 433 -26.42 32.05 28.43
CA ALA A 433 -27.60 31.21 28.61
C ALA A 433 -27.94 30.95 30.09
N VAL A 434 -27.04 31.28 31.01
CA VAL A 434 -27.21 31.12 32.47
C VAL A 434 -27.79 32.38 33.13
N LEU A 435 -27.78 33.52 32.42
CA LEU A 435 -28.46 34.77 32.79
C LEU A 435 -29.89 34.82 32.26
#